data_AF-A0A7S2DQS5-F1
#
_entry.id   AF-A0A7S2DQS5-F1
#
_cell.length_a   1.000
_cell.length_b   1.000
_cell.length_c   1.000
_cell.angle_alpha   90.00
_cell.angle_beta   90.00
_cell.angle_gamma   90.00
#
_symmetry.space_group_name_H-M   'P 1'
#
loop_
_entity.id
_entity.type
_entity.pdbx_description
1 polymer ?
#
loop_
_entity_poly.entity_id
_entity_poly.type
_entity_poly.pdbx_seq_one_letter_code
_entity_poly.pdbx_strand_id
1 'polypeptide(L)'
;GQVQQGPKRRMLWPARPTLSLLARFFDFVGRCAQAPHHVSVAKGEVRASSFLTWSGNAAAKLFMEHPTKPGNNVAKSLTPGGWAKTAALCATAGSRLTAALREPRAAGAEMVDRYTAAIDWVLKGEGGGEEEA
;
A
#
# COMPACT_ATOMS: atom_id res chain seq x y z
N GLY A 1 -35.29 -19.29 -9.26
CA GLY A 1 -34.05 -19.25 -8.47
C GLY A 1 -33.59 -17.82 -8.39
N GLN A 2 -33.49 -17.24 -7.18
CA GLN A 2 -32.90 -15.92 -7.00
C GLN A 2 -31.39 -16.04 -6.97
N VAL A 3 -30.72 -15.45 -7.95
CA VAL A 3 -29.26 -15.29 -7.97
C VAL A 3 -28.92 -14.29 -6.86
N GLN A 4 -28.38 -14.78 -5.74
CA GLN A 4 -27.83 -13.93 -4.69
C GLN A 4 -26.68 -13.12 -5.29
N GLN A 5 -26.93 -11.82 -5.53
CA GLN A 5 -25.85 -10.88 -5.80
C GLN A 5 -25.01 -10.78 -4.52
N GLY A 6 -23.79 -11.32 -4.57
CA GLY A 6 -22.83 -11.19 -3.48
C GLY A 6 -22.59 -9.72 -3.09
N PRO A 7 -21.96 -9.46 -1.92
CA PRO A 7 -21.78 -8.11 -1.42
C PRO A 7 -21.11 -7.22 -2.47
N LYS A 8 -21.79 -6.11 -2.81
CA LYS A 8 -21.32 -5.11 -3.78
C LYS A 8 -19.96 -4.58 -3.29
N ARG A 9 -18.86 -5.08 -3.86
CA ARG A 9 -17.49 -4.74 -3.45
C ARG A 9 -17.35 -3.21 -3.49
N ARG A 10 -17.10 -2.58 -2.33
CA ARG A 10 -16.90 -1.12 -2.25
C ARG A 10 -15.64 -0.78 -3.03
N MET A 11 -15.78 0.08 -4.04
CA MET A 11 -14.65 0.61 -4.78
C MET A 11 -13.89 1.56 -3.85
N LEU A 12 -12.73 1.14 -3.35
CA LEU A 12 -11.93 1.90 -2.38
C LEU A 12 -11.25 3.12 -3.01
N TRP A 13 -11.11 3.13 -4.33
CA TRP A 13 -10.45 4.19 -5.08
C TRP A 13 -11.44 4.86 -6.05
N PRO A 14 -11.53 6.20 -6.08
CA PRO A 14 -12.38 6.90 -7.02
C PRO A 14 -11.91 6.75 -8.48
N ALA A 15 -10.65 6.36 -8.69
CA ALA A 15 -10.05 6.07 -9.98
C ALA A 15 -9.16 4.83 -9.89
N ARG A 16 -9.01 4.12 -11.01
CA ARG A 16 -8.11 2.95 -11.07
C ARG A 16 -6.65 3.42 -10.98
N PRO A 17 -5.86 2.94 -10.01
CA PRO A 17 -4.47 3.35 -9.90
C PRO A 17 -3.65 2.79 -11.08
N THR A 18 -2.70 3.58 -11.58
CA THR A 18 -1.74 3.10 -12.58
C THR A 18 -0.67 2.23 -11.92
N LEU A 19 -0.03 1.35 -12.69
CA LEU A 19 1.11 0.56 -12.19
C LEU A 19 2.25 1.44 -11.69
N SER A 20 2.55 2.54 -12.39
CA SER A 20 3.58 3.47 -11.96
C SER A 20 3.25 4.11 -10.61
N LEU A 21 1.97 4.42 -10.36
CA LEU A 21 1.52 4.93 -9.05
C LEU A 21 1.67 3.87 -7.96
N LEU A 22 1.27 2.62 -8.22
CA LEU A 22 1.43 1.51 -7.28
C LEU A 22 2.90 1.23 -6.98
N ALA A 23 3.77 1.26 -7.99
CA ALA A 23 5.22 1.09 -7.81
C ALA A 23 5.81 2.16 -6.89
N ARG A 24 5.47 3.43 -7.15
CA ARG A 24 5.90 4.56 -6.30
C ARG A 24 5.34 4.47 -4.89
N PHE A 25 4.11 3.97 -4.73
CA PHE A 25 3.50 3.74 -3.43
C PHE A 25 4.25 2.67 -2.64
N PHE A 26 4.55 1.50 -3.23
CA PHE A 26 5.28 0.44 -2.54
C PHE A 26 6.71 0.86 -2.18
N ASP A 27 7.40 1.58 -3.07
CA ASP A 27 8.71 2.18 -2.76
C ASP A 27 8.63 3.15 -1.57
N PHE A 28 7.62 4.02 -1.56
CA PHE A 28 7.39 4.95 -0.48
C PHE A 28 7.17 4.25 0.87
N VAL A 29 6.33 3.20 0.90
CA VAL A 29 6.14 2.38 2.11
C VAL A 29 7.44 1.73 2.55
N GLY A 30 8.25 1.23 1.60
CA GLY A 30 9.57 0.67 1.88
C GLY A 30 10.50 1.66 2.59
N ARG A 31 10.56 2.91 2.11
CA ARG A 31 11.33 3.98 2.78
C ARG A 31 10.79 4.29 4.18
N CYS A 32 9.47 4.34 4.34
CA CYS A 32 8.84 4.56 5.64
C CYS A 32 9.03 3.40 6.62
N ALA A 33 9.40 2.21 6.15
CA ALA A 33 9.69 1.08 7.03
C ALA A 33 11.09 1.16 7.67
N GLN A 34 12.03 1.84 7.02
CA GLN A 34 13.44 1.90 7.46
C GLN A 34 13.65 2.89 8.62
N ALA A 35 12.88 3.98 8.65
CA ALA A 35 12.97 5.01 9.68
C ALA A 35 11.59 5.58 10.02
N PRO A 36 11.40 6.19 11.19
CA PRO A 36 10.17 6.90 11.52
C PRO A 36 9.91 8.07 10.58
N HIS A 37 8.67 8.20 10.10
CA HIS A 37 8.27 9.30 9.23
C HIS A 37 6.97 9.96 9.71
N HIS A 38 6.90 11.28 9.49
CA HIS A 38 5.70 12.10 9.65
C HIS A 38 5.18 12.51 8.27
N VAL A 39 3.99 12.02 7.93
CA VAL A 39 3.31 12.26 6.65
C VAL A 39 2.13 13.18 6.90
N SER A 40 2.17 14.39 6.37
CA SER A 40 1.06 15.35 6.43
C SER A 40 0.29 15.36 5.11
N VAL A 41 -0.94 14.83 5.14
CA VAL A 41 -1.83 14.86 3.97
C VAL A 41 -2.27 16.30 3.67
N ALA A 42 -2.55 17.09 4.71
CA ALA A 42 -3.01 18.47 4.58
C ALA A 42 -1.95 19.38 3.91
N LYS A 43 -0.66 19.15 4.20
CA LYS A 43 0.45 19.94 3.65
C LYS A 43 1.10 19.31 2.43
N GLY A 44 0.77 18.05 2.12
CA GLY A 44 1.44 17.29 1.05
C GLY A 44 2.92 17.03 1.35
N GLU A 45 3.28 16.88 2.62
CA GLU A 45 4.68 16.80 3.06
C GLU A 45 5.01 15.47 3.74
N VAL A 46 6.26 15.04 3.58
CA VAL A 46 6.85 13.91 4.30
C VAL A 46 8.12 14.38 4.97
N ARG A 47 8.23 14.15 6.28
CA ARG A 47 9.38 14.54 7.09
C ARG A 47 9.90 13.31 7.83
N ALA A 48 11.21 13.13 7.89
CA ALA A 48 11.81 12.15 8.79
C ALA A 48 11.51 12.55 10.24
N SER A 49 11.27 11.57 11.10
CA SER A 49 11.06 11.78 12.52
C SER A 49 12.19 11.12 13.32
N SER A 50 12.47 11.69 14.49
CA SER A 50 13.35 11.04 15.47
C SER A 50 12.82 9.65 15.84
N PHE A 51 13.74 8.74 16.19
CA PHE A 51 13.42 7.43 16.76
C PHE A 51 12.81 7.50 18.15
N LEU A 52 13.05 8.61 18.85
CA LEU A 52 12.50 8.87 20.18
C LEU A 52 11.65 10.14 20.16
N THR A 53 10.55 10.08 20.89
CA THR A 53 9.73 11.24 21.24
C THR A 53 10.47 12.12 22.26
N TRP A 54 9.95 13.34 22.47
CA TRP A 54 10.53 14.28 23.46
C TRP A 54 10.55 13.70 24.88
N SER A 55 9.63 12.78 25.21
CA SER A 55 9.57 12.10 26.51
C SER A 55 10.46 10.84 26.58
N GLY A 56 11.31 10.60 25.58
CA GLY A 56 12.22 9.44 25.54
C GLY A 56 11.58 8.11 25.10
N ASN A 57 10.27 8.09 24.80
CA ASN A 57 9.60 6.88 24.30
C ASN A 57 9.88 6.66 22.82
N ALA A 58 9.85 5.39 22.37
CA ALA A 58 9.96 5.07 20.95
C ALA A 58 8.89 5.81 20.12
N ALA A 59 9.32 6.48 19.06
CA ALA A 59 8.42 7.17 18.14
C ALA A 59 7.58 6.16 17.34
N ALA A 60 6.37 6.58 16.94
CA ALA A 60 5.57 5.82 15.99
C ALA A 60 6.37 5.65 14.69
N LYS A 61 6.44 4.41 14.19
CA LYS A 61 7.15 4.12 12.93
C LYS A 61 6.53 4.87 11.75
N LEU A 62 5.21 5.04 11.78
CA LEU A 62 4.49 5.89 10.86
C LEU A 62 3.56 6.81 11.64
N PHE A 63 3.77 8.11 11.47
CA PHE A 63 2.78 9.12 11.83
C PHE A 63 2.15 9.62 10.54
N MET A 64 0.84 9.40 10.39
CA MET A 64 0.05 9.97 9.30
C MET A 64 -0.89 11.00 9.89
N GLU A 65 -0.71 12.27 9.56
CA GLU A 65 -1.53 13.35 10.08
C GLU A 65 -2.91 13.35 9.43
N HIS A 66 -3.94 13.49 10.26
CA HIS A 66 -5.31 13.64 9.80
C HIS A 66 -5.47 14.94 8.98
N PRO A 67 -6.11 14.90 7.79
CA PRO A 67 -6.12 16.03 6.85
C PRO A 67 -6.80 17.29 7.39
N THR A 68 -7.73 17.15 8.35
CA THR A 68 -8.46 18.28 8.96
C THR A 68 -8.22 18.43 10.47
N LYS A 69 -7.37 17.58 11.06
CA LYS A 69 -7.12 17.58 12.52
C LYS A 69 -5.60 17.48 12.76
N PRO A 70 -4.87 18.61 12.68
CA PRO A 70 -3.42 18.62 12.87
C PRO A 70 -3.00 17.94 14.17
N GLY A 71 -1.88 17.22 14.14
CA GLY A 71 -1.37 16.47 15.29
C GLY A 71 -2.13 15.17 15.64
N ASN A 72 -3.24 14.85 14.98
CA ASN A 72 -3.91 13.56 15.15
C ASN A 72 -3.34 12.50 14.20
N ASN A 73 -2.76 11.44 14.74
CA ASN A 73 -2.21 10.34 13.95
C ASN A 73 -3.30 9.34 13.55
N VAL A 74 -3.61 9.24 12.25
CA VAL A 74 -4.56 8.27 11.71
C VAL A 74 -4.03 6.83 11.81
N ALA A 75 -2.70 6.66 11.84
CA ALA A 75 -2.03 5.38 11.97
C ALA A 75 -1.78 4.97 13.45
N LYS A 76 -2.38 5.66 14.43
CA LYS A 76 -2.10 5.43 15.86
C LYS A 76 -2.39 4.01 16.36
N SER A 77 -3.30 3.28 15.70
CA SER A 77 -3.66 1.91 16.03
C SER A 77 -2.69 0.87 15.43
N LEU A 78 -1.74 1.31 14.61
CA LEU A 78 -0.80 0.43 13.94
C LEU A 78 0.30 0.00 14.91
N THR A 79 0.33 -1.29 15.24
CA THR A 79 1.37 -1.86 16.10
C THR A 79 2.70 -2.00 15.35
N PRO A 80 3.84 -2.06 16.05
CA PRO A 80 5.14 -2.29 15.40
C PRO A 80 5.17 -3.56 14.55
N GLY A 81 4.61 -4.66 15.06
CA GLY A 81 4.50 -5.92 14.32
C GLY A 81 3.56 -5.83 13.12
N GLY A 82 2.42 -5.14 13.29
CA GLY A 82 1.50 -4.86 12.19
C GLY A 82 2.16 -4.07 11.07
N TRP A 83 2.91 -3.02 11.41
CA TRP A 83 3.64 -2.21 10.44
C TRP A 83 4.73 -3.00 9.71
N ALA A 84 5.54 -3.78 10.44
CA ALA A 84 6.56 -4.64 9.84
C ALA A 84 5.93 -5.63 8.84
N LYS A 85 4.81 -6.26 9.19
CA LYS A 85 4.06 -7.15 8.29
C LYS A 85 3.54 -6.40 7.06
N THR A 86 2.96 -5.21 7.22
CA THR A 86 2.50 -4.37 6.11
C THR A 86 3.64 -4.01 5.17
N ALA A 87 4.79 -3.59 5.69
CA ALA A 87 5.96 -3.24 4.90
C ALA A 87 6.49 -4.45 4.11
N ALA A 88 6.54 -5.63 4.73
CA ALA A 88 6.94 -6.87 4.04
C ALA A 88 6.00 -7.22 2.88
N LEU A 89 4.69 -7.15 3.10
CA LEU A 89 3.68 -7.38 2.05
C LEU A 89 3.79 -6.36 0.91
N CYS A 90 4.03 -5.09 1.24
CA CYS A 90 4.26 -4.05 0.23
C CYS A 90 5.53 -4.30 -0.58
N ALA A 91 6.61 -4.78 0.05
CA ALA A 91 7.83 -5.16 -0.64
C ALA A 91 7.58 -6.34 -1.60
N THR A 92 6.86 -7.38 -1.17
CA THR A 92 6.47 -8.49 -2.05
C THR A 92 5.62 -8.03 -3.23
N ALA A 93 4.62 -7.17 -2.99
CA ALA A 93 3.78 -6.61 -4.04
C ALA A 93 4.59 -5.75 -5.04
N GLY A 94 5.50 -4.92 -4.53
CA GLY A 94 6.41 -4.09 -5.35
C GLY A 94 7.34 -4.93 -6.24
N SER A 95 7.90 -6.02 -5.71
CA SER A 95 8.74 -6.94 -6.49
C SER A 95 7.96 -7.61 -7.62
N ARG A 96 6.74 -8.09 -7.35
CA ARG A 96 5.85 -8.68 -8.36
C ARG A 96 5.47 -7.66 -9.45
N LEU A 97 5.16 -6.44 -9.04
CA LEU A 97 4.83 -5.35 -9.96
C LEU A 97 6.03 -5.00 -10.87
N THR A 98 7.23 -4.96 -10.29
CA THR A 98 8.46 -4.68 -11.02
C THR A 98 8.78 -5.79 -12.02
N ALA A 99 8.56 -7.05 -11.66
CA ALA A 99 8.69 -8.18 -12.58
C ALA A 99 7.73 -8.04 -13.78
N ALA A 100 6.46 -7.74 -13.52
CA ALA A 100 5.46 -7.50 -14.57
C ALA A 100 5.80 -6.31 -15.48
N LEU A 101 6.52 -5.29 -14.97
CA LEU A 101 6.98 -4.16 -15.76
C LEU A 101 8.25 -4.45 -16.58
N ARG A 102 9.03 -5.47 -16.23
CA ARG A 102 10.32 -5.82 -16.87
C ARG A 102 10.21 -6.90 -17.95
N GLU A 103 9.11 -7.65 -18.01
CA GLU A 103 8.90 -8.63 -19.08
C GLU A 103 8.88 -7.95 -20.46
N PRO A 104 9.50 -8.56 -21.50
CA PRO A 104 9.57 -7.98 -22.83
C PRO A 104 8.16 -7.68 -23.36
N ARG A 105 8.02 -6.52 -24.03
CA ARG A 105 6.73 -6.01 -24.53
C ARG A 105 6.02 -7.04 -25.40
N ALA A 106 5.08 -7.78 -24.83
CA ALA A 106 4.01 -8.38 -25.61
C ALA A 106 3.21 -7.27 -26.32
N ALA A 107 2.64 -7.57 -27.49
CA ALA A 107 1.88 -6.61 -28.29
C ALA A 107 0.79 -5.92 -27.45
N GLY A 108 0.47 -4.65 -27.79
CA GLY A 108 -0.19 -3.70 -26.88
C GLY A 108 -1.48 -4.15 -26.19
N ALA A 109 -2.26 -5.09 -26.74
CA ALA A 109 -3.45 -5.63 -26.07
C ALA A 109 -3.10 -6.59 -24.91
N GLU A 110 -2.11 -7.46 -25.11
CA GLU A 110 -1.68 -8.45 -24.11
C GLU A 110 -1.00 -7.78 -22.91
N MET A 111 -0.32 -6.65 -23.16
CA MET A 111 0.25 -5.81 -22.11
C MET A 111 -0.83 -5.16 -21.23
N VAL A 112 -1.91 -4.63 -21.82
CA VAL A 112 -3.02 -4.01 -21.08
C VAL A 112 -3.75 -5.04 -20.21
N ASP A 113 -3.94 -6.27 -20.70
CA ASP A 113 -4.57 -7.35 -19.94
C ASP A 113 -3.70 -7.81 -18.76
N ARG A 114 -2.37 -7.96 -18.95
CA ARG A 114 -1.44 -8.28 -17.87
C ARG A 114 -1.39 -7.21 -16.79
N TYR A 115 -1.37 -5.95 -17.19
CA TYR A 115 -1.36 -4.81 -16.25
C TYR A 115 -2.68 -4.68 -15.49
N THR A 116 -3.79 -4.92 -16.16
CA THR A 116 -5.14 -5.01 -15.57
C THR A 116 -5.19 -6.13 -14.54
N ALA A 117 -4.65 -7.32 -14.85
CA ALA A 117 -4.58 -8.45 -13.94
C ALA A 117 -3.67 -8.18 -12.72
N ALA A 118 -2.51 -7.54 -12.91
CA ALA A 118 -1.60 -7.18 -11.82
C ALA A 118 -2.23 -6.15 -10.86
N ILE A 119 -2.90 -5.12 -11.40
CA ILE A 119 -3.66 -4.15 -10.60
C ILE A 119 -4.79 -4.85 -9.86
N ASP A 120 -5.54 -5.72 -10.54
CA ASP A 120 -6.65 -6.44 -9.93
C ASP A 120 -6.17 -7.38 -8.83
N TRP A 121 -5.03 -8.03 -8.99
CA TRP A 121 -4.43 -8.83 -7.93
C TRP A 121 -4.08 -7.98 -6.71
N VAL A 122 -3.41 -6.83 -6.91
CA VAL A 122 -3.08 -5.90 -5.81
C VAL A 122 -4.33 -5.41 -5.09
N LEU A 123 -5.40 -5.14 -5.84
CA LEU A 123 -6.63 -4.56 -5.29
C LEU A 123 -7.60 -5.61 -4.71
N LYS A 124 -7.58 -6.85 -5.21
CA LYS A 124 -8.54 -7.92 -4.85
C LYS A 124 -7.93 -9.03 -4.00
N GLY A 125 -6.60 -9.19 -3.98
CA GLY A 125 -5.91 -10.24 -3.25
C GLY A 125 -6.06 -11.66 -3.82
N GLU A 126 -6.67 -11.82 -5.00
CA GLU A 126 -6.96 -13.13 -5.59
C GLU A 126 -5.81 -13.56 -6.51
N GLY A 127 -4.90 -14.39 -6.01
CA GLY A 127 -3.82 -15.02 -6.79
C GLY A 127 -2.66 -15.56 -5.93
N GLY A 128 -2.98 -16.32 -4.89
CA GLY A 128 -2.06 -17.19 -4.16
C GLY A 128 -2.86 -18.43 -3.77
N GLY A 129 -2.43 -19.59 -4.23
CA GLY A 129 -3.20 -20.83 -4.23
C GLY A 129 -3.63 -21.32 -2.85
N GLU A 130 -4.67 -22.16 -2.91
CA GLU A 130 -4.90 -23.36 -2.11
C GLU A 130 -4.29 -23.35 -0.70
N GLU A 131 -5.15 -22.98 0.25
CA GLU A 131 -5.11 -23.54 1.60
C GLU A 131 -5.58 -25.00 1.46
N GLU A 132 -4.67 -25.92 1.11
CA GLU A 132 -4.88 -27.35 1.36
C GLU A 132 -4.84 -27.57 2.88
N ALA A 133 -5.96 -28.07 3.39
CA ALA A 133 -6.12 -28.63 4.73
C ALA A 133 -5.77 -30.13 4.73
#